data_AF-A0A956V1V5-F1
#
_entry.id   AF-A0A956V1V5-F1
#
_cell.length_a   1.000
_cell.length_b   1.000
_cell.length_c   1.000
_cell.angle_alpha   90.00
_cell.angle_beta   90.00
_cell.angle_gamma   90.00
#
_symmetry.space_group_name_H-M   'P 1'
#
loop_
_entity.id
_entity.type
_entity.pdbx_description
1 polymer ?
#
loop_
_entity_poly.entity_id
_entity_poly.type
_entity_poly.pdbx_seq_one_letter_code
_entity_poly.pdbx_strand_id
1 'polypeptide(L)'
;MKKDKSKKKQGGIQIYFARNRFIKKVEPKRSLTPIKFYGKEIYRFFGEYWQAKALLEGKVWISTLSVCRNYENPLQGDPFEGKAEHTINAKGFGYERKIGLANEMTGMKNHEEALYSLNSHKIEYEIPDAYVLCTTEVYKPEKMAETFGNYAVKIKEPQQFFKVVTKKLEHLKGNMNSRFSRVIYKTPLTFQNEEIYTEPDLDDIGFLKMPDKYANQKEVRMLWFPSNRLPISPFLLNCSEASQFCELVTKTGF
;
A
#
# COMPACT_ATOMS: atom_id res chain seq x y z
N MET A 1 45.99 24.67 14.23
CA MET A 1 45.63 24.62 15.66
C MET A 1 44.40 23.73 15.84
N LYS A 2 44.39 22.95 16.93
CA LYS A 2 43.51 21.81 17.24
C LYS A 2 42.07 22.19 17.66
N LYS A 3 41.15 21.24 17.38
CA LYS A 3 39.88 20.86 18.08
C LYS A 3 38.67 21.80 17.89
N ASP A 4 37.43 21.32 17.73
CA ASP A 4 36.82 20.18 18.41
C ASP A 4 35.80 19.39 17.56
N LYS A 5 35.88 18.06 17.64
CA LYS A 5 34.87 17.12 17.12
C LYS A 5 34.14 16.52 18.32
N SER A 6 33.00 17.07 18.71
CA SER A 6 32.09 16.39 19.64
C SER A 6 31.18 15.43 18.87
N LYS A 7 31.64 14.18 18.75
CA LYS A 7 30.75 13.05 18.41
C LYS A 7 29.94 12.69 19.66
N LYS A 8 28.63 12.93 19.65
CA LYS A 8 27.68 12.15 20.45
C LYS A 8 26.85 11.28 19.50
N LYS A 9 27.15 9.98 19.51
CA LYS A 9 26.29 8.91 19.00
C LYS A 9 25.16 8.71 20.02
N GLN A 10 23.92 8.90 19.60
CA GLN A 10 22.74 8.25 20.18
C GLN A 10 21.66 8.18 19.09
N GLY A 11 21.21 6.97 18.75
CA GLY A 11 20.02 6.69 17.93
C GLY A 11 20.01 7.28 16.51
N GLY A 12 20.49 6.52 15.52
CA GLY A 12 20.63 6.99 14.14
C GLY A 12 19.30 7.31 13.43
N ILE A 13 19.00 8.59 13.29
CA ILE A 13 18.26 9.15 12.16
C ILE A 13 19.24 10.11 11.46
N GLN A 14 19.56 9.82 10.20
CA GLN A 14 20.40 10.67 9.37
C GLN A 14 19.46 11.61 8.60
N ILE A 15 19.38 12.88 9.02
CA ILE A 15 18.53 13.91 8.40
C ILE A 15 19.37 14.67 7.37
N TYR A 16 18.94 14.67 6.11
CA TYR A 16 19.50 15.52 5.06
C TYR A 16 18.59 16.75 4.89
N PHE A 17 19.19 17.95 4.93
CA PHE A 17 18.48 19.20 4.70
C PHE A 17 18.62 19.61 3.23
N ALA A 18 17.50 19.60 2.50
CA ALA A 18 17.34 20.34 1.24
C ALA A 18 16.03 21.13 1.32
N ARG A 19 16.05 22.38 0.83
CA ARG A 19 14.90 23.29 0.89
C ARG A 19 13.61 22.62 0.36
N ASN A 20 12.55 22.68 1.17
CA ASN A 20 11.13 22.45 0.86
C ASN A 20 10.60 21.02 0.62
N ARG A 21 11.36 19.94 0.86
CA ARG A 21 10.80 18.57 0.85
C ARG A 21 11.38 17.70 1.94
N PHE A 22 10.50 17.00 2.65
CA PHE A 22 10.86 15.98 3.63
C PHE A 22 10.26 14.64 3.21
N ILE A 23 11.13 13.65 2.94
CA ILE A 23 10.70 12.28 2.66
C ILE A 23 10.86 11.47 3.94
N LYS A 24 9.75 10.99 4.51
CA LYS A 24 9.75 10.08 5.65
C LYS A 24 9.53 8.66 5.15
N LYS A 25 10.55 7.81 5.25
CA LYS A 25 10.37 6.36 5.06
C LYS A 25 9.60 5.80 6.25
N VAL A 26 8.44 5.20 6.00
CA VAL A 26 7.63 4.59 7.05
C VAL A 26 8.03 3.13 7.16
N GLU A 27 8.45 2.72 8.35
CA GLU A 27 8.54 1.31 8.67
C GLU A 27 7.17 0.80 9.10
N PRO A 28 6.64 -0.26 8.47
CA PRO A 28 5.42 -0.89 8.95
C PRO A 28 5.62 -1.28 10.42
N LYS A 29 4.76 -0.80 11.33
CA LYS A 29 4.82 -1.21 12.73
C LYS A 29 4.70 -2.73 12.80
N ARG A 30 5.60 -3.37 13.55
CA ARG A 30 5.52 -4.80 13.91
C ARG A 30 4.39 -4.98 14.92
N SER A 31 3.14 -4.96 14.46
CA SER A 31 2.02 -5.48 15.24
C SER A 31 1.30 -6.54 14.41
N LEU A 32 0.78 -7.56 15.10
CA LEU A 32 -0.04 -8.61 14.53
C LEU A 32 -1.11 -8.00 13.64
N THR A 33 -1.12 -8.45 12.40
CA THR A 33 -1.69 -7.69 11.31
C THR A 33 -3.16 -8.04 11.12
N PRO A 34 -4.11 -7.08 11.10
CA PRO A 34 -5.52 -7.43 11.02
C PRO A 34 -5.88 -7.86 9.60
N ILE A 35 -6.45 -9.06 9.46
CA ILE A 35 -7.34 -9.36 8.33
C ILE A 35 -8.55 -8.42 8.49
N LYS A 36 -8.67 -7.42 7.61
CA LYS A 36 -9.78 -6.45 7.62
C LYS A 36 -10.82 -6.74 6.52
N PHE A 37 -10.65 -7.85 5.79
CA PHE A 37 -11.56 -8.26 4.73
C PHE A 37 -12.47 -9.41 5.18
N TYR A 38 -13.78 -9.23 5.05
CA TYR A 38 -14.81 -10.21 5.45
C TYR A 38 -15.76 -10.60 4.30
N GLY A 39 -15.39 -10.29 3.05
CA GLY A 39 -16.16 -10.73 1.88
C GLY A 39 -16.10 -12.24 1.70
N LYS A 40 -17.16 -12.81 1.09
CA LYS A 40 -17.30 -14.26 0.89
C LYS A 40 -16.49 -14.78 -0.30
N GLU A 41 -16.19 -13.89 -1.26
CA GLU A 41 -15.48 -14.19 -2.49
C GLU A 41 -14.77 -12.96 -3.04
N ILE A 42 -13.76 -13.21 -3.86
CA ILE A 42 -13.03 -12.22 -4.66
C ILE A 42 -12.73 -12.83 -6.02
N TYR A 43 -12.38 -11.99 -6.99
CA TYR A 43 -12.14 -12.39 -8.37
C TYR A 43 -10.76 -11.92 -8.82
N ARG A 44 -10.11 -12.73 -9.64
CA ARG A 44 -8.87 -12.35 -10.34
C ARG A 44 -9.07 -12.56 -11.83
N PHE A 45 -8.87 -11.50 -12.60
CA PHE A 45 -8.93 -11.50 -14.06
C PHE A 45 -7.56 -11.81 -14.67
N PHE A 46 -7.57 -12.42 -15.84
CA PHE A 46 -6.41 -12.88 -16.59
C PHE A 46 -6.61 -12.63 -18.09
N GLY A 47 -5.54 -12.21 -18.76
CA GLY A 47 -5.48 -12.04 -20.21
C GLY A 47 -5.67 -13.37 -20.94
N GLU A 48 -5.01 -14.40 -20.45
CA GLU A 48 -4.92 -15.70 -21.12
C GLU A 48 -5.50 -16.84 -20.26
N TYR A 49 -6.17 -17.80 -20.92
CA TYR A 49 -6.80 -18.94 -20.24
C TYR A 49 -5.80 -19.76 -19.41
N TRP A 50 -4.58 -19.95 -19.92
CA TRP A 50 -3.56 -20.74 -19.23
C TRP A 50 -3.14 -20.12 -17.90
N GLN A 51 -3.23 -18.78 -17.75
CA GLN A 51 -2.93 -18.08 -16.50
C GLN A 51 -4.01 -18.35 -15.46
N ALA A 52 -5.28 -18.30 -15.88
CA ALA A 52 -6.41 -18.69 -15.03
C ALA A 52 -6.29 -20.17 -14.61
N LYS A 53 -5.96 -21.06 -15.56
CA LYS A 53 -5.71 -22.48 -15.28
C LYS A 53 -4.58 -22.69 -14.29
N ALA A 54 -3.48 -21.94 -14.39
CA ALA A 54 -2.38 -22.01 -13.44
C ALA A 54 -2.85 -21.71 -12.00
N LEU A 55 -3.67 -20.69 -11.80
CA LEU A 55 -4.23 -20.39 -10.48
C LEU A 55 -5.17 -21.51 -9.99
N LEU A 56 -6.00 -22.10 -10.86
CA LEU A 56 -6.84 -23.25 -10.52
C LEU A 56 -6.01 -24.46 -10.06
N GLU A 57 -4.80 -24.61 -10.56
CA GLU A 57 -3.84 -25.66 -10.16
C GLU A 57 -3.02 -25.29 -8.91
N GLY A 58 -3.31 -24.14 -8.27
CA GLY A 58 -2.58 -23.66 -7.09
C GLY A 58 -1.25 -22.98 -7.42
N LYS A 59 -1.01 -22.60 -8.67
CA LYS A 59 0.17 -21.81 -9.07
C LYS A 59 -0.19 -20.32 -9.00
N VAL A 60 0.15 -19.69 -7.89
CA VAL A 60 -0.22 -18.30 -7.59
C VAL A 60 0.88 -17.36 -8.07
N TRP A 61 0.61 -16.53 -9.08
CA TRP A 61 1.55 -15.47 -9.45
C TRP A 61 1.53 -14.35 -8.42
N ILE A 62 2.64 -14.22 -7.68
CA ILE A 62 2.87 -13.19 -6.66
C ILE A 62 3.68 -12.07 -7.29
N SER A 63 3.10 -10.87 -7.35
CA SER A 63 3.74 -9.67 -7.89
C SER A 63 4.49 -8.92 -6.78
N THR A 64 5.06 -7.76 -7.11
CA THR A 64 5.60 -6.80 -6.14
C THR A 64 4.95 -5.42 -6.30
N LEU A 65 5.00 -4.59 -5.26
CA LEU A 65 4.59 -3.18 -5.36
C LEU A 65 5.43 -2.45 -6.41
N SER A 66 6.72 -2.76 -6.51
CA SER A 66 7.58 -2.24 -7.58
C SER A 66 7.03 -2.52 -8.97
N VAL A 67 6.54 -3.74 -9.25
CA VAL A 67 5.88 -4.02 -10.54
C VAL A 67 4.59 -3.23 -10.69
N CYS A 68 3.75 -3.16 -9.66
CA CYS A 68 2.52 -2.37 -9.69
C CYS A 68 2.77 -0.88 -9.97
N ARG A 69 3.92 -0.34 -9.55
CA ARG A 69 4.33 1.05 -9.84
C ARG A 69 4.75 1.29 -11.28
N ASN A 70 5.13 0.23 -11.98
CA ASN A 70 5.82 0.32 -13.27
C ASN A 70 5.03 -0.31 -14.44
N TYR A 71 3.77 -0.75 -14.24
CA TYR A 71 2.95 -1.17 -15.39
C TYR A 71 2.77 -0.02 -16.39
N GLU A 72 2.92 -0.34 -17.67
CA GLU A 72 2.69 0.61 -18.76
C GLU A 72 1.23 1.03 -18.85
N ASN A 73 0.29 0.09 -18.64
CA ASN A 73 -1.12 0.40 -18.61
C ASN A 73 -1.46 1.13 -17.29
N PRO A 74 -1.89 2.40 -17.36
CA PRO A 74 -2.17 3.20 -16.17
C PRO A 74 -3.38 2.71 -15.38
N LEU A 75 -4.23 1.83 -15.91
CA LEU A 75 -5.33 1.20 -15.16
C LEU A 75 -4.87 -0.07 -14.43
N GLN A 76 -3.77 -0.69 -14.85
CA GLN A 76 -3.16 -1.84 -14.17
C GLN A 76 -2.17 -1.42 -13.08
N GLY A 77 -1.43 -0.33 -13.31
CA GLY A 77 -0.45 0.20 -12.37
C GLY A 77 -0.76 1.59 -11.84
N ASP A 78 -0.08 1.92 -10.74
CA ASP A 78 -0.11 3.24 -10.13
C ASP A 78 1.32 3.64 -9.73
N PRO A 79 1.95 4.64 -10.38
CA PRO A 79 3.29 5.13 -9.99
C PRO A 79 3.39 5.59 -8.53
N PHE A 80 2.25 5.87 -7.91
CA PHE A 80 2.11 6.26 -6.51
C PHE A 80 1.67 5.10 -5.60
N GLU A 81 1.66 3.85 -6.08
CA GLU A 81 1.30 2.68 -5.30
C GLU A 81 2.18 2.56 -4.04
N GLY A 82 1.55 2.54 -2.86
CA GLY A 82 2.28 2.52 -1.60
C GLY A 82 3.03 3.83 -1.30
N LYS A 83 2.61 4.95 -1.89
CA LYS A 83 3.09 6.30 -1.59
C LYS A 83 1.92 7.18 -1.16
N ALA A 84 2.19 8.14 -0.29
CA ALA A 84 1.25 9.19 0.08
C ALA A 84 1.97 10.53 0.18
N GLU A 85 1.33 11.60 -0.27
CA GLU A 85 1.83 12.96 -0.12
C GLU A 85 0.84 13.76 0.74
N HIS A 86 1.38 14.54 1.67
CA HIS A 86 0.61 15.51 2.43
C HIS A 86 1.20 16.89 2.24
N THR A 87 0.34 17.86 1.91
CA THR A 87 0.72 19.27 1.86
C THR A 87 0.17 19.97 3.10
N ILE A 88 1.07 20.61 3.83
CA ILE A 88 0.78 21.39 5.02
C ILE A 88 0.81 22.87 4.66
N ASN A 89 -0.35 23.53 4.82
CA ASN A 89 -0.44 24.99 4.88
C ASN A 89 -1.01 25.36 6.25
N ALA A 90 -0.29 26.17 7.01
CA ALA A 90 -0.74 26.60 8.33
C ALA A 90 -0.21 27.99 8.63
N LYS A 91 -1.09 28.87 9.12
CA LYS A 91 -0.72 30.20 9.59
C LYS A 91 -1.43 30.49 10.90
N GLY A 92 -0.71 30.96 11.89
CA GLY A 92 -1.23 31.14 13.25
C GLY A 92 -0.14 31.23 14.31
N PHE A 93 -0.53 31.50 15.54
CA PHE A 93 0.38 31.52 16.67
C PHE A 93 0.75 30.10 17.16
N GLY A 94 1.90 29.96 17.80
CA GLY A 94 2.45 28.67 18.26
C GLY A 94 1.52 27.87 19.18
N TYR A 95 0.69 28.54 19.98
CA TYR A 95 -0.29 27.89 20.85
C TYR A 95 -1.50 27.30 20.10
N GLU A 96 -1.71 27.68 18.84
CA GLU A 96 -2.87 27.21 18.07
C GLU A 96 -2.70 25.74 17.67
N ARG A 97 -3.76 24.93 17.86
CA ARG A 97 -3.77 23.49 17.59
C ARG A 97 -3.28 23.13 16.17
N LYS A 98 -3.61 23.93 15.16
CA LYS A 98 -3.16 23.72 13.77
C LYS A 98 -1.65 23.85 13.60
N ILE A 99 -1.01 24.76 14.35
CA ILE A 99 0.45 24.91 14.37
C ILE A 99 1.07 23.74 15.14
N GLY A 100 0.47 23.33 16.26
CA GLY A 100 0.87 22.12 17.00
C GLY A 100 0.92 20.86 16.14
N LEU A 101 -0.16 20.56 15.41
CA LEU A 101 -0.21 19.40 14.50
C LEU A 101 0.80 19.52 13.35
N ALA A 102 0.92 20.69 12.74
CA ALA A 102 1.91 20.91 11.69
C ALA A 102 3.34 20.67 12.19
N ASN A 103 3.63 21.04 13.44
CA ASN A 103 4.93 20.80 14.07
C ASN A 103 5.18 19.32 14.35
N GLU A 104 4.20 18.58 14.87
CA GLU A 104 4.33 17.13 15.07
C GLU A 104 4.66 16.41 13.75
N MET A 105 3.97 16.80 12.68
CA MET A 105 4.19 16.21 11.35
C MET A 105 5.55 16.59 10.76
N THR A 106 6.01 17.83 10.92
CA THR A 106 7.27 18.32 10.36
C THR A 106 8.50 18.08 11.25
N GLY A 107 8.29 17.80 12.54
CA GLY A 107 9.34 17.75 13.56
C GLY A 107 9.88 19.13 13.98
N MET A 108 9.16 20.21 13.67
CA MET A 108 9.54 21.57 14.06
C MET A 108 9.26 21.84 15.54
N LYS A 109 10.05 22.71 16.17
CA LYS A 109 9.84 23.20 17.54
C LYS A 109 9.55 24.68 17.49
N ASN A 110 8.50 25.10 18.20
CA ASN A 110 7.98 26.46 18.14
C ASN A 110 7.88 27.05 19.55
N HIS A 111 8.12 28.36 19.66
CA HIS A 111 7.70 29.20 20.79
C HIS A 111 6.20 29.52 20.69
N GLU A 112 5.47 29.48 21.80
CA GLU A 112 3.99 29.59 21.84
C GLU A 112 3.46 30.92 21.29
N GLU A 113 4.14 32.02 21.60
CA GLU A 113 3.71 33.37 21.22
C GLU A 113 4.18 33.83 19.82
N ALA A 114 5.00 33.03 19.13
CA ALA A 114 5.49 33.41 17.82
C ALA A 114 4.43 33.16 16.73
N LEU A 115 4.36 34.04 15.73
CA LEU A 115 3.53 33.86 14.55
C LEU A 115 4.25 32.97 13.53
N TYR A 116 3.61 31.88 13.14
CA TYR A 116 4.12 30.95 12.13
C TYR A 116 3.34 31.07 10.83
N SER A 117 4.05 30.89 9.72
CA SER A 117 3.48 30.69 8.38
C SER A 117 4.22 29.55 7.71
N LEU A 118 3.58 28.40 7.61
CA LEU A 118 4.00 27.23 6.85
C LEU A 118 3.23 27.24 5.54
N ASN A 119 3.93 27.47 4.42
CA ASN A 119 3.33 27.54 3.10
C ASN A 119 3.87 26.39 2.24
N SER A 120 2.97 25.53 1.77
CA SER A 120 3.25 24.44 0.83
C SER A 120 4.35 23.47 1.29
N HIS A 121 4.39 23.17 2.58
CA HIS A 121 5.35 22.19 3.09
C HIS A 121 4.87 20.78 2.76
N LYS A 122 5.68 20.02 2.01
CA LYS A 122 5.32 18.67 1.56
C LYS A 122 6.01 17.60 2.40
N ILE A 123 5.20 16.64 2.86
CA ILE A 123 5.66 15.41 3.50
C ILE A 123 5.27 14.25 2.59
N GLU A 124 6.27 13.48 2.19
CA GLU A 124 6.09 12.28 1.38
C GLU A 124 6.33 11.05 2.26
N TYR A 125 5.42 10.08 2.15
CA TYR A 125 5.52 8.76 2.76
C TYR A 125 5.62 7.71 1.67
N GLU A 126 6.50 6.74 1.87
CA GLU A 126 6.65 5.59 0.98
C GLU A 126 6.88 4.34 1.82
N ILE A 127 6.13 3.28 1.51
CA ILE A 127 6.39 1.95 2.07
C ILE A 127 7.44 1.20 1.23
N PRO A 128 8.28 0.38 1.88
CA PRO A 128 9.20 -0.51 1.17
C PRO A 128 8.47 -1.42 0.16
N ASP A 129 9.23 -1.97 -0.80
CA ASP A 129 8.68 -2.97 -1.70
C ASP A 129 8.16 -4.18 -0.92
N ALA A 130 7.07 -4.76 -1.40
CA ALA A 130 6.36 -5.86 -0.76
C ALA A 130 5.80 -6.79 -1.84
N TYR A 131 5.65 -8.06 -1.51
CA TYR A 131 4.91 -8.98 -2.36
C TYR A 131 3.43 -8.60 -2.32
N VAL A 132 2.77 -8.70 -3.48
CA VAL A 132 1.38 -8.28 -3.62
C VAL A 132 0.60 -9.25 -4.49
N LEU A 133 -0.64 -9.48 -4.09
CA LEU A 133 -1.67 -10.11 -4.89
C LEU A 133 -2.92 -9.22 -4.90
N CYS A 134 -3.22 -8.67 -6.07
CA CYS A 134 -4.40 -7.84 -6.31
C CYS A 134 -5.54 -8.68 -6.88
N THR A 135 -6.75 -8.42 -6.38
CA THR A 135 -8.00 -9.05 -6.77
C THR A 135 -9.12 -7.99 -6.73
N THR A 136 -10.35 -8.36 -7.06
CA THR A 136 -11.52 -7.47 -6.98
C THR A 136 -12.67 -8.14 -6.26
N GLU A 137 -13.50 -7.38 -5.54
CA GLU A 137 -14.75 -7.88 -4.96
C GLU A 137 -15.85 -8.12 -5.99
N VAL A 138 -15.71 -7.57 -7.20
CA VAL A 138 -16.81 -7.56 -8.17
C VAL A 138 -16.45 -8.31 -9.44
N TYR A 139 -17.34 -9.21 -9.86
CA TYR A 139 -17.28 -9.78 -11.19
C TYR A 139 -18.01 -8.87 -12.19
N LYS A 140 -17.25 -8.02 -12.89
CA LYS A 140 -17.74 -7.09 -13.92
C LYS A 140 -16.92 -7.23 -15.20
N PRO A 141 -17.04 -8.35 -15.93
CA PRO A 141 -16.23 -8.60 -17.13
C PRO A 141 -16.36 -7.46 -18.16
N GLU A 142 -17.52 -6.83 -18.29
CA GLU A 142 -17.77 -5.69 -19.17
C GLU A 142 -16.93 -4.44 -18.84
N LYS A 143 -16.45 -4.31 -17.61
CA LYS A 143 -15.58 -3.20 -17.17
C LYS A 143 -14.12 -3.60 -17.00
N MET A 144 -13.86 -4.90 -16.78
CA MET A 144 -12.54 -5.41 -16.43
C MET A 144 -11.83 -6.05 -17.61
N ALA A 145 -12.55 -6.57 -18.60
CA ALA A 145 -11.97 -7.39 -19.67
C ALA A 145 -10.93 -6.66 -20.51
N GLU A 146 -11.19 -5.40 -20.85
CA GLU A 146 -10.26 -4.60 -21.66
C GLU A 146 -8.92 -4.35 -20.95
N THR A 147 -8.94 -4.27 -19.62
CA THR A 147 -7.75 -3.96 -18.82
C THR A 147 -7.07 -5.21 -18.27
N PHE A 148 -7.83 -6.18 -17.76
CA PHE A 148 -7.31 -7.32 -17.00
C PHE A 148 -7.53 -8.66 -17.70
N GLY A 149 -8.28 -8.68 -18.80
CA GLY A 149 -8.51 -9.86 -19.63
C GLY A 149 -9.85 -10.56 -19.41
N ASN A 150 -10.16 -11.50 -20.31
CA ASN A 150 -11.48 -12.11 -20.44
C ASN A 150 -11.70 -13.34 -19.55
N TYR A 151 -10.66 -13.84 -18.89
CA TYR A 151 -10.74 -15.03 -18.05
C TYR A 151 -10.73 -14.61 -16.59
N ALA A 152 -11.62 -15.17 -15.76
CA ALA A 152 -11.66 -14.86 -14.34
C ALA A 152 -11.68 -16.12 -13.50
N VAL A 153 -10.94 -16.09 -12.38
CA VAL A 153 -11.01 -17.09 -11.32
C VAL A 153 -11.68 -16.45 -10.11
N LYS A 154 -12.72 -17.09 -9.61
CA LYS A 154 -13.35 -16.80 -8.33
C LYS A 154 -12.55 -17.50 -7.23
N ILE A 155 -12.18 -16.75 -6.21
CA ILE A 155 -11.55 -17.27 -5.00
C ILE A 155 -12.61 -17.24 -3.90
N LYS A 156 -13.07 -18.43 -3.50
CA LYS A 156 -13.99 -18.66 -2.38
C LYS A 156 -13.20 -18.65 -1.08
N GLU A 157 -13.85 -18.29 0.02
CA GLU A 157 -13.22 -18.20 1.34
C GLU A 157 -11.88 -17.44 1.35
N PRO A 158 -11.85 -16.16 0.92
CA PRO A 158 -10.59 -15.44 0.66
C PRO A 158 -9.61 -15.39 1.83
N GLN A 159 -10.11 -15.44 3.08
CA GLN A 159 -9.27 -15.49 4.27
C GLN A 159 -8.48 -16.80 4.38
N GLN A 160 -9.09 -17.94 4.03
CA GLN A 160 -8.42 -19.24 4.04
C GLN A 160 -7.40 -19.33 2.90
N PHE A 161 -7.78 -18.84 1.71
CA PHE A 161 -6.84 -18.68 0.59
C PHE A 161 -5.62 -17.85 1.01
N PHE A 162 -5.85 -16.67 1.61
CA PHE A 162 -4.77 -15.82 2.10
C PHE A 162 -3.90 -16.54 3.12
N LYS A 163 -4.49 -17.25 4.08
CA LYS A 163 -3.76 -18.01 5.11
C LYS A 163 -2.84 -19.08 4.52
N VAL A 164 -3.32 -19.88 3.56
CA VAL A 164 -2.49 -20.94 2.96
C VAL A 164 -1.36 -20.37 2.10
N VAL A 165 -1.64 -19.30 1.34
CA VAL A 165 -0.63 -18.59 0.54
C VAL A 165 0.44 -17.95 1.45
N THR A 166 0.02 -17.26 2.52
CA THR A 166 0.93 -16.67 3.52
C THR A 166 1.85 -17.73 4.11
N LYS A 167 1.29 -18.84 4.60
CA LYS A 167 2.09 -19.93 5.19
C LYS A 167 3.11 -20.48 4.20
N LYS A 168 2.72 -20.64 2.93
CA LYS A 168 3.62 -21.12 1.88
C LYS A 168 4.73 -20.11 1.57
N LEU A 169 4.40 -18.82 1.50
CA LEU A 169 5.37 -17.75 1.31
C LEU A 169 6.39 -17.69 2.46
N GLU A 170 5.92 -17.72 3.70
CA GLU A 170 6.78 -17.70 4.89
C GLU A 170 7.75 -18.88 4.93
N HIS A 171 7.28 -20.07 4.56
CA HIS A 171 8.13 -21.26 4.46
C HIS A 171 9.25 -21.09 3.43
N LEU A 172 9.02 -20.38 2.32
CA LEU A 172 9.99 -20.22 1.23
C LEU A 172 10.91 -19.00 1.41
N LYS A 173 10.40 -17.91 2.01
CA LYS A 173 11.07 -16.61 2.04
C LYS A 173 11.41 -16.13 3.46
N GLY A 174 11.02 -16.89 4.48
CA GLY A 174 11.16 -16.53 5.89
C GLY A 174 9.99 -15.68 6.40
N ASN A 175 10.02 -15.31 7.67
CA ASN A 175 8.93 -14.60 8.35
C ASN A 175 8.59 -13.27 7.66
N MET A 176 7.29 -12.97 7.57
CA MET A 176 6.77 -11.77 6.92
C MET A 176 5.68 -11.13 7.77
N ASN A 177 5.51 -9.82 7.67
CA ASN A 177 4.26 -9.20 8.10
C ASN A 177 3.30 -9.23 6.92
N SER A 178 2.03 -9.59 7.13
CA SER A 178 1.09 -9.75 6.02
C SER A 178 -0.24 -9.04 6.26
N ARG A 179 -0.72 -8.25 5.30
CA ARG A 179 -1.99 -7.50 5.36
C ARG A 179 -2.99 -8.04 4.33
N PHE A 180 -4.26 -8.09 4.68
CA PHE A 180 -5.35 -8.42 3.74
C PHE A 180 -6.55 -7.51 3.98
N SER A 181 -6.83 -6.64 3.00
CA SER A 181 -7.87 -5.61 3.11
C SER A 181 -8.37 -5.15 1.74
N ARG A 182 -9.49 -4.43 1.75
CA ARG A 182 -9.94 -3.60 0.63
C ARG A 182 -8.97 -2.44 0.42
N VAL A 183 -8.82 -2.04 -0.83
CA VAL A 183 -8.23 -0.74 -1.18
C VAL A 183 -9.16 0.38 -0.73
N ILE A 184 -8.57 1.39 -0.11
CA ILE A 184 -9.20 2.62 0.34
C ILE A 184 -9.03 3.65 -0.78
N TYR A 185 -10.16 4.16 -1.27
CA TYR A 185 -10.18 5.15 -2.33
C TYR A 185 -10.34 6.54 -1.72
N LYS A 186 -9.24 7.30 -1.61
CA LYS A 186 -9.24 8.61 -0.96
C LYS A 186 -8.21 9.53 -1.61
N THR A 187 -8.60 10.78 -1.81
CA THR A 187 -7.71 11.83 -2.32
C THR A 187 -6.70 12.23 -1.24
N PRO A 188 -5.42 12.47 -1.58
CA PRO A 188 -4.40 12.99 -0.66
C PRO A 188 -4.91 14.21 0.11
N LEU A 189 -4.69 14.20 1.42
CA LEU A 189 -5.20 15.24 2.31
C LEU A 189 -4.36 16.51 2.16
N THR A 190 -5.02 17.63 1.90
CA THR A 190 -4.40 18.95 1.95
C THR A 190 -4.91 19.68 3.20
N PHE A 191 -4.01 20.10 4.09
CA PHE A 191 -4.36 21.06 5.14
C PHE A 191 -4.52 22.42 4.47
N GLN A 192 -5.76 22.77 4.12
CA GLN A 192 -6.08 24.10 3.57
C GLN A 192 -6.88 24.94 4.57
N ASN A 193 -7.89 24.38 5.25
CA ASN A 193 -8.91 25.20 5.93
C ASN A 193 -9.41 24.62 7.26
N GLU A 194 -8.53 24.42 8.25
CA GLU A 194 -8.91 24.15 9.66
C GLU A 194 -9.65 22.83 9.95
N GLU A 195 -10.05 22.07 8.94
CA GLU A 195 -10.57 20.71 9.11
C GLU A 195 -9.43 19.76 9.46
N ILE A 196 -9.45 19.34 10.72
CA ILE A 196 -8.53 18.38 11.31
C ILE A 196 -8.83 17.02 10.69
N TYR A 197 -8.06 16.62 9.69
CA TYR A 197 -7.97 15.21 9.36
C TYR A 197 -6.82 14.62 10.15
N THR A 198 -7.15 13.62 10.97
CA THR A 198 -6.23 12.79 11.76
C THR A 198 -5.01 12.39 10.93
N GLU A 199 -3.89 12.09 11.60
CA GLU A 199 -2.69 11.54 10.95
C GLU A 199 -3.11 10.58 9.82
N PRO A 200 -2.49 10.66 8.63
CA PRO A 200 -2.71 9.63 7.63
C PRO A 200 -2.53 8.30 8.32
N ASP A 201 -3.49 7.39 8.18
CA ASP A 201 -3.37 6.05 8.70
C ASP A 201 -2.25 5.37 7.88
N LEU A 202 -1.00 5.62 8.30
CA LEU A 202 0.22 5.28 7.55
C LEU A 202 0.30 3.77 7.32
N ASP A 203 -0.40 3.03 8.17
CA ASP A 203 -0.63 1.60 8.11
C ASP A 203 -1.37 1.16 6.82
N ASP A 204 -2.17 2.02 6.21
CA ASP A 204 -2.99 1.70 5.04
C ASP A 204 -2.45 2.28 3.72
N ILE A 205 -1.24 2.88 3.71
CA ILE A 205 -0.63 3.45 2.48
C ILE A 205 -0.53 2.41 1.35
N GLY A 206 -0.22 1.15 1.69
CA GLY A 206 -0.19 0.04 0.74
C GLY A 206 -1.57 -0.36 0.19
N PHE A 207 -2.63 0.31 0.63
CA PHE A 207 -4.02 0.10 0.24
C PHE A 207 -4.67 1.40 -0.24
N LEU A 208 -3.94 2.51 -0.38
CA LEU A 208 -4.50 3.79 -0.80
C LEU A 208 -4.46 3.93 -2.33
N LYS A 209 -5.58 4.32 -2.94
CA LYS A 209 -5.65 4.69 -4.36
C LYS A 209 -6.50 5.94 -4.58
N MET A 210 -6.21 6.64 -5.68
CA MET A 210 -7.03 7.76 -6.14
C MET A 210 -8.44 7.28 -6.57
N PRO A 211 -9.52 7.93 -6.09
CA PRO A 211 -10.88 7.42 -6.30
C PRO A 211 -11.36 7.56 -7.76
N ASP A 212 -11.05 8.69 -8.40
CA ASP A 212 -11.47 9.03 -9.77
C ASP A 212 -11.08 7.96 -10.81
N LYS A 213 -9.87 7.41 -10.69
CA LYS A 213 -9.32 6.48 -11.67
C LYS A 213 -9.58 5.01 -11.34
N TYR A 214 -9.55 4.63 -10.07
CA TYR A 214 -9.45 3.23 -9.67
C TYR A 214 -10.66 2.71 -8.88
N ALA A 215 -11.59 3.55 -8.41
CA ALA A 215 -12.68 3.11 -7.52
C ALA A 215 -13.63 2.07 -8.14
N ASN A 216 -13.75 2.07 -9.47
CA ASN A 216 -14.53 1.06 -10.20
C ASN A 216 -13.94 -0.35 -10.07
N GLN A 217 -12.65 -0.48 -9.75
CA GLN A 217 -11.98 -1.77 -9.64
C GLN A 217 -12.37 -2.53 -8.38
N LYS A 218 -12.85 -1.85 -7.32
CA LYS A 218 -13.21 -2.45 -6.02
C LYS A 218 -12.13 -3.45 -5.55
N GLU A 219 -10.90 -2.99 -5.57
CA GLU A 219 -9.71 -3.81 -5.38
C GLU A 219 -9.64 -4.34 -3.95
N VAL A 220 -9.28 -5.61 -3.83
CA VAL A 220 -8.88 -6.25 -2.58
C VAL A 220 -7.47 -6.75 -2.73
N ARG A 221 -6.64 -6.46 -1.73
CA ARG A 221 -5.22 -6.69 -1.82
C ARG A 221 -4.71 -7.54 -0.67
N MET A 222 -3.82 -8.45 -1.00
CA MET A 222 -3.01 -9.19 -0.06
C MET A 222 -1.57 -8.70 -0.21
N LEU A 223 -0.96 -8.26 0.90
CA LEU A 223 0.41 -7.75 0.95
C LEU A 223 1.24 -8.59 1.91
N TRP A 224 2.48 -8.88 1.53
CA TRP A 224 3.46 -9.52 2.40
C TRP A 224 4.77 -8.73 2.39
N PHE A 225 5.12 -8.20 3.55
CA PHE A 225 6.31 -7.42 3.81
C PHE A 225 7.41 -8.36 4.32
N PRO A 226 8.46 -8.62 3.52
CA PRO A 226 9.58 -9.45 3.96
C PRO A 226 10.27 -8.81 5.17
N SER A 227 10.64 -9.63 6.17
CA SER A 227 11.39 -9.13 7.33
C SER A 227 12.83 -8.73 6.97
N ASN A 228 13.38 -9.33 5.91
CA ASN A 228 14.70 -8.98 5.36
C ASN A 228 14.53 -7.93 4.26
N ARG A 229 15.34 -6.87 4.27
CA ARG A 229 15.26 -5.78 3.27
C ARG A 229 15.99 -6.13 1.97
N LEU A 230 16.01 -7.41 1.61
CA LEU A 230 16.61 -7.84 0.36
C LEU A 230 15.69 -7.44 -0.80
N PRO A 231 16.25 -7.12 -1.98
CA PRO A 231 15.45 -6.93 -3.18
C PRO A 231 14.57 -8.16 -3.44
N ILE A 232 13.32 -7.92 -3.80
CA ILE A 232 12.36 -8.96 -4.14
C ILE A 232 11.95 -8.83 -5.60
N SER A 233 11.52 -9.95 -6.19
CA SER A 233 11.03 -10.01 -7.56
C SER A 233 9.75 -10.83 -7.63
N PRO A 234 8.85 -10.56 -8.59
CA PRO A 234 7.69 -11.41 -8.83
C PRO A 234 8.10 -12.86 -9.08
N PHE A 235 7.24 -13.80 -8.71
CA PHE A 235 7.47 -15.21 -8.98
C PHE A 235 6.17 -16.02 -8.95
N LEU A 236 6.23 -17.22 -9.52
CA LEU A 236 5.15 -18.19 -9.46
C LEU A 236 5.29 -19.04 -8.18
N LEU A 237 4.35 -18.88 -7.25
CA LEU A 237 4.29 -19.66 -6.02
C LEU A 237 3.50 -20.95 -6.26
N ASN A 238 4.14 -22.10 -6.08
CA ASN A 238 3.46 -23.39 -6.09
C ASN A 238 2.82 -23.66 -4.72
N CYS A 239 1.52 -23.41 -4.60
CA CYS A 239 0.70 -23.65 -3.41
C CYS A 239 -0.54 -24.46 -3.81
N SER A 240 -0.39 -25.79 -3.89
CA SER A 240 -1.47 -26.69 -4.29
C SER A 240 -2.72 -26.53 -3.41
N GLU A 241 -2.56 -26.21 -2.12
CA GLU A 241 -3.66 -25.98 -1.18
C GLU A 241 -4.50 -24.77 -1.55
N ALA A 242 -3.98 -23.82 -2.33
CA ALA A 242 -4.75 -22.68 -2.80
C ALA A 242 -5.82 -23.07 -3.84
N SER A 243 -5.63 -24.20 -4.55
CA SER A 243 -6.54 -24.67 -5.60
C SER A 243 -7.95 -24.96 -5.09
N GLN A 244 -8.10 -25.45 -3.85
CA GLN A 244 -9.39 -25.80 -3.25
C GLN A 244 -10.35 -24.60 -3.13
N PHE A 245 -9.78 -23.39 -3.14
CA PHE A 245 -10.53 -22.14 -3.03
C PHE A 245 -10.84 -21.53 -4.40
N CYS A 246 -10.27 -22.06 -5.49
CA CYS A 246 -10.32 -21.45 -6.80
C CYS A 246 -11.35 -22.13 -7.71
N GLU A 247 -12.14 -21.34 -8.42
CA GLU A 247 -13.15 -21.81 -9.38
C GLU A 247 -13.11 -20.94 -10.63
N LEU A 248 -13.13 -21.57 -11.81
CA LEU A 248 -13.21 -20.82 -13.06
C LEU A 248 -14.58 -20.16 -13.17
N VAL A 249 -14.61 -18.86 -13.41
CA VAL A 249 -15.86 -18.19 -13.77
C VAL A 249 -16.11 -18.45 -15.25
N THR A 250 -17.08 -19.32 -15.54
CA THR A 250 -17.62 -19.44 -16.89
C THR A 250 -18.66 -18.35 -17.10
N LYS A 251 -18.77 -17.81 -18.31
CA LYS A 251 -19.94 -17.00 -18.69
C LYS A 251 -21.17 -17.88 -18.49
N THR A 252 -21.94 -17.67 -17.42
CA THR A 252 -23.31 -18.15 -17.39
C THR A 252 -24.04 -17.44 -18.53
N GLY A 253 -24.66 -18.25 -19.40
CA GLY A 253 -25.17 -17.86 -20.70
C GLY A 253 -26.08 -16.65 -20.69
N PHE A 254 -26.07 -15.96 -21.82
CA PHE A 254 -27.15 -15.10 -22.28
C PHE A 254 -28.47 -15.87 -22.35
#